data_AF-A0A849SX07-F1
#
_entry.id   AF-A0A849SX07-F1
#
_cell.length_a   1.000
_cell.length_b   1.000
_cell.length_c   1.000
_cell.angle_alpha   90.00
_cell.angle_beta   90.00
_cell.angle_gamma   90.00
#
_symmetry.space_group_name_H-M   'P 1'
#
loop_
_entity.id
_entity.type
_entity.pdbx_description
1 polymer ?
#
loop_
_entity_poly.entity_id
_entity_poly.type
_entity_poly.pdbx_seq_one_letter_code
_entity_poly.pdbx_strand_id
1 'polypeptide(L)'
;MKEKAKIFFTLFLIGSCALDSMKNKTHNAPDLNDDWAMIEKIESEKWSREKVVSFLGEPHKVMSDKKDKFEALFYNYPRTNHQQWSFEFSKENALLNITFVPTTINREDFTISSITQKWGVICTKKKEVDTSMHFIRNIYYLDCGKNHRAYLNRYDEVTSLTIDFL
;
A
#
# COMPACT_ATOMS: atom_id res chain seq x y z
N MET A 1 51.09 48.20 37.05
CA MET A 1 52.08 47.99 35.98
C MET A 1 52.19 46.50 35.69
N LYS A 2 51.94 46.13 34.43
CA LYS A 2 52.46 44.97 33.65
C LYS A 2 52.31 43.57 34.26
N GLU A 3 51.39 42.78 33.72
CA GLU A 3 51.63 41.64 32.80
C GLU A 3 52.34 40.46 33.49
N LYS A 4 51.82 39.23 33.45
CA LYS A 4 51.80 38.41 32.24
C LYS A 4 50.73 37.33 32.29
N ALA A 5 50.06 37.20 31.14
CA ALA A 5 49.18 36.12 30.76
C ALA A 5 49.88 34.75 30.76
N LYS A 6 49.13 33.71 31.12
CA LYS A 6 49.33 32.36 30.58
C LYS A 6 47.97 31.80 30.17
N ILE A 7 47.58 32.21 28.97
CA ILE A 7 46.61 31.51 28.13
C ILE A 7 47.34 30.28 27.57
N PHE A 8 46.88 29.10 27.94
CA PHE A 8 47.18 27.86 27.24
C PHE A 8 45.86 27.10 27.11
N PHE A 9 45.15 27.34 26.02
CA PHE A 9 44.16 26.40 25.55
C PHE A 9 44.41 26.17 24.07
N THR A 10 44.97 25.00 23.81
CA THR A 10 45.40 24.49 22.53
C THR A 10 44.20 24.39 21.58
N LEU A 11 44.28 25.09 20.45
CA LEU A 11 43.42 24.84 19.29
C LEU A 11 43.66 23.41 18.78
N PHE A 12 42.64 22.56 18.85
CA PHE A 12 42.55 21.38 18.00
C PHE A 12 41.58 21.69 16.86
N LEU A 13 42.14 22.10 15.73
CA LEU A 13 41.49 22.11 14.43
C LEU A 13 41.57 20.70 13.85
N ILE A 14 40.46 19.97 13.92
CA ILE A 14 40.10 18.94 12.95
C ILE A 14 38.61 19.21 12.71
N GLY A 15 38.20 19.82 11.60
CA GLY A 15 38.52 19.32 10.27
C GLY A 15 37.73 18.04 10.00
N SER A 16 36.43 18.04 10.26
CA SER A 16 35.51 17.06 9.69
C SER A 16 34.25 17.78 9.29
N CYS A 17 34.30 18.31 8.06
CA CYS A 17 33.10 18.34 7.24
C CYS A 17 32.60 16.89 7.19
N ALA A 18 31.69 16.53 8.09
CA ALA A 18 30.71 15.52 7.76
C ALA A 18 29.86 16.16 6.66
N LEU A 19 30.39 16.09 5.44
CA LEU A 19 29.58 16.04 4.25
C LEU A 19 28.75 14.77 4.47
N ASP A 20 27.62 14.91 5.15
CA ASP A 20 26.55 13.93 5.03
C ASP A 20 26.20 13.99 3.56
N SER A 21 26.89 13.13 2.83
CA SER A 21 26.46 12.64 1.55
C SER A 21 25.06 12.14 1.82
N MET A 22 24.08 13.00 1.58
CA MET A 22 22.80 12.62 1.03
C MET A 22 23.13 11.88 -0.27
N LYS A 23 23.63 10.65 -0.12
CA LYS A 23 23.25 9.55 -0.98
C LYS A 23 21.74 9.66 -0.96
N ASN A 24 21.20 10.20 -2.05
CA ASN A 24 19.90 9.81 -2.53
C ASN A 24 19.80 8.32 -2.20
N LYS A 25 19.06 8.00 -1.13
CA LYS A 25 18.39 6.73 -1.05
C LYS A 25 17.45 6.83 -2.24
N THR A 26 17.93 6.44 -3.42
CA THR A 26 17.12 5.66 -4.31
C THR A 26 16.58 4.57 -3.41
N HIS A 27 15.38 4.82 -2.88
CA HIS A 27 14.53 3.80 -2.33
C HIS A 27 14.45 2.81 -3.48
N ASN A 28 15.30 1.78 -3.42
CA ASN A 28 15.05 0.57 -4.16
C ASN A 28 13.67 0.17 -3.63
N ALA A 29 12.64 0.42 -4.45
CA ALA A 29 11.31 -0.07 -4.17
C ALA A 29 11.48 -1.54 -3.78
N PRO A 30 10.80 -2.02 -2.73
CA PRO A 30 10.84 -3.43 -2.37
C PRO A 30 10.61 -4.25 -3.65
N ASP A 31 11.25 -5.40 -3.74
CA ASP A 31 11.08 -6.29 -4.87
C ASP A 31 9.62 -6.79 -4.88
N LEU A 32 8.74 -5.99 -5.51
CA LEU A 32 7.29 -6.14 -5.63
C LEU A 32 6.91 -7.30 -6.59
N ASN A 33 7.84 -8.23 -6.85
CA ASN A 33 7.64 -9.32 -7.80
C ASN A 33 6.83 -10.49 -7.20
N ASP A 34 6.52 -10.46 -5.90
CA ASP A 34 5.59 -11.42 -5.27
C ASP A 34 4.46 -10.67 -4.56
N ASP A 35 3.42 -10.32 -5.33
CA ASP A 35 2.24 -9.62 -4.82
C ASP A 35 1.48 -10.45 -3.78
N TRP A 36 1.50 -11.79 -3.88
CA TRP A 36 0.87 -12.65 -2.87
C TRP A 36 1.59 -12.55 -1.52
N ALA A 37 2.93 -12.57 -1.51
CA ALA A 37 3.70 -12.37 -0.28
C ALA A 37 3.45 -10.99 0.33
N MET A 38 3.25 -9.95 -0.49
CA MET A 38 2.88 -8.62 0.01
C MET A 38 1.49 -8.62 0.65
N ILE A 39 0.49 -9.27 0.02
CA ILE A 39 -0.86 -9.44 0.60
C ILE A 39 -0.75 -10.13 1.96
N GLU A 40 -0.10 -11.30 2.03
CA GLU A 40 0.05 -12.10 3.25
C GLU A 40 0.79 -11.33 4.36
N LYS A 41 1.77 -10.49 3.98
CA LYS A 41 2.48 -9.62 4.92
C LYS A 41 1.60 -8.51 5.48
N ILE A 42 0.76 -7.89 4.66
CA ILE A 42 -0.18 -6.86 5.13
C ILE A 42 -1.22 -7.51 6.05
N GLU A 43 -1.75 -8.67 5.69
CA GLU A 43 -2.74 -9.38 6.53
C GLU A 43 -2.19 -9.76 7.91
N SER A 44 -0.93 -10.20 7.97
CA SER A 44 -0.30 -10.65 9.22
C SER A 44 0.20 -9.51 10.11
N GLU A 45 0.28 -8.28 9.60
CA GLU A 45 0.86 -7.15 10.29
C GLU A 45 -0.14 -5.98 10.40
N LYS A 46 -0.19 -5.30 11.55
CA LYS A 46 -1.00 -4.08 11.67
C LYS A 46 -0.31 -2.91 10.95
N TRP A 47 -0.60 -2.71 9.67
CA TRP A 47 -0.01 -1.62 8.90
C TRP A 47 -0.63 -0.27 9.27
N SER A 48 0.22 0.69 9.63
CA SER A 48 -0.17 2.10 9.75
C SER A 48 0.11 2.83 8.44
N ARG A 49 -0.50 4.01 8.28
CA ARG A 49 -0.23 4.92 7.16
C ARG A 49 1.27 5.15 6.95
N GLU A 50 2.01 5.44 8.03
CA GLU A 50 3.44 5.69 8.00
C GLU A 50 4.22 4.46 7.54
N LYS A 51 3.80 3.27 7.96
CA LYS A 51 4.41 2.02 7.52
C LYS A 51 4.24 1.82 6.01
N VAL A 52 3.05 2.08 5.47
CA VAL A 52 2.78 1.99 4.03
C VAL A 52 3.69 2.94 3.27
N VAL A 53 3.76 4.21 3.68
CA VAL A 53 4.61 5.23 3.04
C VAL A 53 6.10 4.85 3.16
N SER A 54 6.54 4.32 4.31
CA SER A 54 7.93 3.90 4.49
C SER A 54 8.33 2.73 3.59
N PHE A 55 7.37 1.85 3.28
CA PHE A 55 7.61 0.63 2.51
C PHE A 55 7.43 0.85 1.01
N LEU A 56 6.38 1.56 0.60
CA LEU A 56 6.02 1.76 -0.81
C LEU A 56 6.44 3.13 -1.36
N GLY A 57 6.90 4.04 -0.50
CA GLY A 57 7.17 5.43 -0.85
C GLY A 57 5.91 6.31 -0.82
N GLU A 58 6.04 7.50 -1.37
CA GLU A 58 4.93 8.45 -1.46
C GLU A 58 3.84 7.95 -2.42
N PRO A 59 2.55 8.08 -2.05
CA PRO A 59 1.44 7.69 -2.91
C PRO A 59 1.34 8.61 -4.13
N HIS A 60 0.81 8.07 -5.22
CA HIS A 60 0.56 8.83 -6.46
C HIS A 60 -0.64 9.77 -6.31
N LYS A 61 -1.61 9.38 -5.48
CA LYS A 61 -2.80 10.18 -5.17
C LYS A 61 -3.23 9.90 -3.73
N VAL A 62 -3.70 10.95 -3.07
CA VAL A 62 -4.36 10.88 -1.76
C VAL A 62 -5.78 11.40 -1.93
N MET A 63 -6.76 10.65 -1.46
CA MET A 63 -8.15 11.09 -1.38
C MET A 63 -8.55 11.10 0.09
N SER A 64 -9.18 12.17 0.55
CA SER A 64 -9.75 12.23 1.89
C SER A 64 -11.19 12.71 1.80
N ASP A 65 -12.09 12.07 2.54
CA ASP A 65 -13.43 12.58 2.74
C ASP A 65 -13.55 13.12 4.18
N LYS A 66 -13.82 14.43 4.29
CA LYS A 66 -14.00 15.08 5.59
C LYS A 66 -15.28 14.64 6.30
N LYS A 67 -16.29 14.17 5.56
CA LYS A 67 -17.57 13.68 6.09
C LYS A 67 -17.46 12.22 6.53
N ASP A 68 -16.88 11.39 5.69
CA ASP A 68 -16.79 9.94 5.92
C ASP A 68 -15.53 9.53 6.73
N LYS A 69 -14.69 10.51 7.08
CA LYS A 69 -13.56 10.38 8.02
C LYS A 69 -12.56 9.29 7.63
N PHE A 70 -12.32 9.12 6.33
CA PHE A 70 -11.28 8.24 5.84
C PHE A 70 -10.26 8.98 4.96
N GLU A 71 -9.06 8.41 4.86
CA GLU A 71 -8.04 8.76 3.90
C GLU A 71 -7.67 7.51 3.08
N ALA A 72 -7.63 7.64 1.76
CA ALA A 72 -7.20 6.59 0.85
C ALA A 72 -5.92 7.00 0.13
N LEU A 73 -4.90 6.14 0.20
CA LEU A 73 -3.64 6.25 -0.52
C LEU A 73 -3.70 5.38 -1.76
N PHE A 74 -3.31 5.91 -2.92
CA PHE A 74 -3.30 5.18 -4.19
C PHE A 74 -1.89 5.08 -4.76
N TYR A 75 -1.51 3.87 -5.17
CA TYR A 75 -0.21 3.57 -5.77
C TYR A 75 -0.38 2.94 -7.14
N ASN A 76 0.31 3.51 -8.13
CA ASN A 76 0.30 3.02 -9.49
C ASN A 76 1.49 2.08 -9.73
N TYR A 77 1.29 1.13 -10.64
CA TYR A 77 2.37 0.29 -11.14
C TYR A 77 3.36 1.13 -11.95
N PRO A 78 4.68 1.10 -11.65
CA PRO A 78 5.65 2.04 -12.24
C PRO A 78 5.72 2.05 -13.77
N ARG A 79 5.44 0.92 -14.43
CA ARG A 79 5.59 0.81 -15.90
C ARG A 79 4.36 1.24 -16.69
N THR A 80 3.16 1.11 -16.11
CA THR A 80 1.90 1.30 -16.83
C THR A 80 1.10 2.48 -16.32
N ASN A 81 1.47 3.03 -15.15
CA ASN A 81 0.73 4.08 -14.45
C ASN A 81 -0.74 3.72 -14.15
N HIS A 82 -1.09 2.44 -14.20
CA HIS A 82 -2.38 1.95 -13.70
C HIS A 82 -2.31 1.75 -12.20
N GLN A 83 -3.41 2.04 -11.50
CA GLN A 83 -3.52 1.76 -10.06
C GLN A 83 -3.27 0.27 -9.81
N GLN A 84 -2.36 -0.05 -8.89
CA GLN A 84 -2.07 -1.39 -8.43
C GLN A 84 -2.55 -1.59 -7.00
N TRP A 85 -2.35 -0.61 -6.13
CA TRP A 85 -2.73 -0.69 -4.73
C TRP A 85 -3.54 0.52 -4.30
N SER A 86 -4.49 0.29 -3.40
CA SER A 86 -5.01 1.33 -2.53
C SER A 86 -5.10 0.87 -1.08
N PHE A 87 -4.88 1.80 -0.16
CA PHE A 87 -4.95 1.58 1.28
C PHE A 87 -5.89 2.61 1.88
N GLU A 88 -6.92 2.17 2.57
CA GLU A 88 -7.87 3.05 3.23
C GLU A 88 -7.64 3.05 4.73
N PHE A 89 -7.57 4.24 5.32
CA PHE A 89 -7.36 4.47 6.73
C PHE A 89 -8.53 5.25 7.33
N SER A 90 -8.90 4.88 8.54
CA SER A 90 -9.75 5.71 9.39
C SER A 90 -9.01 6.99 9.81
N LYS A 91 -9.77 7.95 10.34
CA LYS A 91 -9.24 9.16 10.96
C LYS A 91 -8.27 8.87 12.12
N GLU A 92 -8.41 7.75 12.80
CA GLU A 92 -7.52 7.28 13.86
C GLU A 92 -6.30 6.52 13.31
N ASN A 93 -6.04 6.58 12.00
CA ASN A 93 -4.95 5.92 11.28
C ASN A 93 -4.96 4.38 11.35
N ALA A 94 -6.11 3.77 11.69
CA ALA A 94 -6.27 2.32 11.56
C ALA A 94 -6.58 1.96 10.10
N LEU A 95 -5.85 0.97 9.54
CA LEU A 95 -6.12 0.41 8.22
C LEU A 95 -7.49 -0.24 8.21
N LEU A 96 -8.35 0.18 7.29
CA LEU A 96 -9.73 -0.30 7.14
C LEU A 96 -9.82 -1.35 6.04
N ASN A 97 -9.21 -1.09 4.88
CA ASN A 97 -9.14 -2.05 3.80
C ASN A 97 -7.88 -1.83 2.95
N ILE A 98 -7.51 -2.88 2.22
CA ILE A 98 -6.64 -2.76 1.05
C ILE A 98 -7.40 -3.22 -0.19
N THR A 99 -7.07 -2.61 -1.32
CA THR A 99 -7.45 -3.13 -2.62
C THR A 99 -6.21 -3.31 -3.48
N PHE A 100 -6.09 -4.49 -4.08
CA PHE A 100 -5.07 -4.82 -5.07
C PHE A 100 -5.71 -5.03 -6.44
N VAL A 101 -5.10 -4.49 -7.48
CA VAL A 101 -5.53 -4.61 -8.86
C VAL A 101 -4.43 -5.34 -9.63
N PRO A 102 -4.65 -6.61 -10.03
CA PRO A 102 -3.72 -7.32 -10.88
C PRO A 102 -3.47 -6.55 -12.18
N THR A 103 -2.20 -6.45 -12.55
CA THR A 103 -1.73 -5.88 -13.81
C THR A 103 -1.65 -6.96 -14.89
N THR A 104 -1.38 -6.59 -16.14
CA THR A 104 -1.16 -7.57 -17.21
C THR A 104 0.04 -8.50 -16.98
N ILE A 105 0.99 -8.13 -16.10
CA ILE A 105 2.22 -8.88 -15.87
C ILE A 105 2.01 -10.03 -14.89
N ASN A 106 1.17 -9.83 -13.87
CA ASN A 106 0.91 -10.77 -12.79
C ASN A 106 -0.52 -11.34 -12.82
N ARG A 107 -1.32 -10.99 -13.84
CA ARG A 107 -2.72 -11.43 -13.97
C ARG A 107 -2.91 -12.94 -13.85
N GLU A 108 -1.97 -13.71 -14.38
CA GLU A 108 -2.03 -15.18 -14.38
C GLU A 108 -1.86 -15.76 -12.97
N ASP A 109 -1.24 -15.03 -12.06
CA ASP A 109 -1.11 -15.41 -10.65
C ASP A 109 -2.41 -15.15 -9.85
N PHE A 110 -3.35 -14.40 -10.43
CA PHE A 110 -4.61 -13.96 -9.82
C PHE A 110 -5.82 -14.45 -10.62
N THR A 111 -5.94 -15.77 -10.74
CA THR A 111 -7.13 -16.43 -11.27
C THR A 111 -8.10 -16.81 -10.15
N ILE A 112 -9.34 -17.12 -10.49
CA ILE A 112 -10.31 -17.70 -9.53
C ILE A 112 -9.71 -18.92 -8.82
N SER A 113 -8.98 -19.77 -9.57
CA SER A 113 -8.34 -20.96 -9.03
C SER A 113 -7.24 -20.63 -8.02
N SER A 114 -6.34 -19.69 -8.34
CA SER A 114 -5.24 -19.33 -7.43
C SER A 114 -5.76 -18.67 -6.16
N ILE A 115 -6.77 -17.79 -6.28
CA ILE A 115 -7.43 -17.13 -5.14
C ILE A 115 -8.08 -18.17 -4.23
N THR A 116 -8.84 -19.10 -4.80
CA THR A 116 -9.50 -20.18 -4.03
C THR A 116 -8.46 -21.08 -3.35
N GLN A 117 -7.31 -21.31 -3.98
CA GLN A 117 -6.22 -22.06 -3.36
C GLN A 117 -5.57 -21.29 -2.20
N LYS A 118 -5.39 -19.97 -2.34
CA LYS A 118 -4.71 -19.11 -1.37
C LYS A 118 -5.57 -18.76 -0.15
N TRP A 119 -6.78 -18.24 -0.36
CA TRP A 119 -7.66 -17.81 0.73
C TRP A 119 -8.53 -18.92 1.32
N GLY A 120 -8.68 -20.03 0.58
CA GLY A 120 -9.38 -21.22 1.03
C GLY A 120 -10.45 -21.70 0.04
N VAL A 121 -10.74 -23.01 0.10
CA VAL A 121 -11.56 -23.70 -0.90
C VAL A 121 -13.02 -23.21 -0.95
N ILE A 122 -13.49 -22.50 0.07
CA ILE A 122 -14.87 -22.02 0.18
C ILE A 122 -14.93 -20.55 -0.27
N CYS A 123 -14.77 -20.33 -1.57
CA CYS A 123 -15.11 -19.05 -2.20
C CYS A 123 -16.50 -19.17 -2.86
N THR A 124 -17.45 -18.32 -2.46
CA THR A 124 -18.81 -18.31 -3.02
C THR A 124 -18.98 -17.13 -3.95
N LYS A 125 -19.37 -17.39 -5.21
CA LYS A 125 -19.69 -16.31 -6.16
C LYS A 125 -20.98 -15.61 -5.74
N LYS A 126 -20.90 -14.30 -5.54
CA LYS A 126 -22.00 -13.41 -5.19
C LYS A 126 -22.19 -12.33 -6.25
N LYS A 127 -23.37 -11.71 -6.20
CA LYS A 127 -23.77 -10.60 -7.05
C LYS A 127 -24.37 -9.51 -6.17
N GLU A 128 -23.86 -8.29 -6.32
CA GLU A 128 -24.41 -7.08 -5.73
C GLU A 128 -24.90 -6.15 -6.82
N VAL A 129 -25.97 -5.42 -6.53
CA VAL A 129 -26.50 -4.39 -7.41
C VAL A 129 -26.15 -3.05 -6.78
N ASP A 130 -25.18 -2.36 -7.36
CA ASP A 130 -24.90 -0.98 -7.01
C ASP A 130 -25.90 -0.09 -7.75
N THR A 131 -26.72 0.62 -6.98
CA THR A 131 -27.74 1.57 -7.45
C THR A 131 -27.34 3.02 -7.22
N SER A 132 -26.05 3.32 -7.06
CA SER A 132 -25.56 4.70 -6.95
C SER A 132 -26.07 5.54 -8.13
N MET A 133 -26.40 6.80 -7.82
CA MET A 133 -27.47 7.64 -8.42
C MET A 133 -27.54 7.81 -9.95
N HIS A 134 -26.63 7.23 -10.74
CA HIS A 134 -26.61 7.38 -12.19
C HIS A 134 -26.43 6.08 -12.98
N PHE A 135 -26.12 4.94 -12.36
CA PHE A 135 -25.95 3.67 -13.08
C PHE A 135 -26.35 2.48 -12.21
N ILE A 136 -27.10 1.53 -12.78
CA ILE A 136 -27.29 0.21 -12.18
C ILE A 136 -26.13 -0.66 -12.64
N ARG A 137 -25.23 -1.02 -11.73
CA ARG A 137 -24.11 -1.91 -12.03
C ARG A 137 -24.26 -3.23 -11.28
N ASN A 138 -24.26 -4.32 -12.03
CA ASN A 138 -24.07 -5.64 -11.44
C ASN A 138 -22.58 -5.80 -11.11
N ILE A 139 -22.28 -5.97 -9.83
CA ILE A 139 -20.95 -6.26 -9.31
C ILE A 139 -20.92 -7.75 -8.98
N TYR A 140 -20.03 -8.49 -9.63
CA TYR A 140 -19.79 -9.89 -9.33
C TYR A 140 -18.51 -10.01 -8.50
N TYR A 141 -18.53 -10.85 -7.47
CA TYR A 141 -17.35 -11.10 -6.65
C TYR A 141 -17.37 -12.51 -6.07
N LEU A 142 -16.19 -13.03 -5.73
CA LEU A 142 -16.03 -14.18 -4.87
C LEU A 142 -15.94 -13.69 -3.43
N ASP A 143 -16.79 -14.22 -2.56
CA ASP A 143 -16.65 -14.10 -1.10
C ASP A 143 -15.91 -15.32 -0.57
N CYS A 144 -14.68 -15.12 -0.14
CA CYS A 144 -13.81 -16.19 0.36
C CYS A 144 -13.74 -16.23 1.90
N GLY A 145 -14.64 -15.49 2.58
CA GLY A 145 -14.65 -15.40 4.04
C GLY A 145 -13.46 -14.62 4.61
N LYS A 146 -13.45 -14.45 5.94
CA LYS A 146 -12.42 -13.67 6.66
C LYS A 146 -12.18 -12.29 6.04
N ASN A 147 -13.25 -11.62 5.59
CA ASN A 147 -13.20 -10.31 4.94
C ASN A 147 -12.43 -10.27 3.60
N HIS A 148 -12.24 -11.41 2.92
CA HIS A 148 -11.64 -11.47 1.59
C HIS A 148 -12.68 -11.45 0.49
N ARG A 149 -12.49 -10.56 -0.48
CA ARG A 149 -13.32 -10.48 -1.69
C ARG A 149 -12.45 -10.40 -2.93
N ALA A 150 -12.82 -11.13 -3.98
CA ALA A 150 -12.24 -10.97 -5.31
C ALA A 150 -13.30 -10.52 -6.30
N TYR A 151 -13.18 -9.30 -6.82
CA TYR A 151 -14.12 -8.76 -7.79
C TYR A 151 -13.86 -9.31 -9.18
N LEU A 152 -14.94 -9.57 -9.91
CA LEU A 152 -14.93 -10.20 -11.22
C LEU A 152 -15.51 -9.24 -12.26
N ASN A 153 -14.96 -9.28 -13.47
CA ASN A 153 -15.62 -8.70 -14.62
C ASN A 153 -16.70 -9.66 -15.19
N ARG A 154 -17.32 -9.27 -16.31
CA ARG A 154 -18.36 -10.06 -16.98
C ARG A 154 -17.88 -11.39 -17.60
N TYR A 155 -16.57 -11.61 -17.65
CA TYR A 155 -15.92 -12.79 -18.20
C TYR A 155 -15.35 -13.69 -17.09
N ASP A 156 -15.72 -13.45 -15.84
CA ASP A 156 -15.19 -14.16 -14.67
C ASP A 156 -13.67 -14.04 -14.51
N GLU A 157 -13.10 -12.95 -15.02
CA GLU A 157 -11.71 -12.59 -14.76
C GLU A 157 -11.64 -11.68 -13.53
N VAL A 158 -10.64 -11.94 -12.68
CA VAL A 158 -10.39 -11.14 -11.48
C VAL A 158 -9.95 -9.75 -11.88
N THR A 159 -10.65 -8.74 -11.39
CA THR A 159 -10.32 -7.32 -11.60
C THR A 159 -9.63 -6.71 -10.40
N SER A 160 -9.96 -7.16 -9.19
CA SER A 160 -9.34 -6.69 -7.97
C SER A 160 -9.59 -7.65 -6.82
N LEU A 161 -8.75 -7.54 -5.80
CA LEU A 161 -8.83 -8.20 -4.52
C LEU A 161 -9.06 -7.12 -3.46
N THR A 162 -9.91 -7.39 -2.48
CA THR A 162 -10.12 -6.50 -1.33
C THR A 162 -10.08 -7.32 -0.06
N ILE A 163 -9.42 -6.76 0.95
CA ILE A 163 -9.33 -7.33 2.30
C ILE A 163 -9.74 -6.25 3.29
N ASP A 164 -10.82 -6.51 4.04
CA ASP A 164 -11.30 -5.60 5.07
C ASP A 164 -10.77 -5.98 6.46
N PHE A 165 -10.29 -5.00 7.21
CA PHE A 165 -9.65 -5.17 8.53
C PHE A 165 -10.53 -4.71 9.70
N LEU A 166 -11.80 -4.37 9.42
CA LEU A 166 -12.81 -3.93 10.38
C LEU A 166 -13.23 -5.03 11.37
#